data_AF-A0A967SAZ6-F1
#
_entry.id   AF-A0A967SAZ6-F1
#
_cell.length_a   1.000
_cell.length_b   1.000
_cell.length_c   1.000
_cell.angle_alpha   90.00
_cell.angle_beta   90.00
_cell.angle_gamma   90.00
#
_symmetry.space_group_name_H-M   'P 1'
#
loop_
_entity.id
_entity.type
_entity.pdbx_description
1 polymer ?
#
loop_
_entity_poly.entity_id
_entity_poly.type
_entity_poly.pdbx_seq_one_letter_code
_entity_poly.pdbx_strand_id
1 'polypeptide(L)'
;FMTIAEAVQLVLAAAIVPEAANRICMLEMGEPVRILQLAENLVRLSGLRPHMDVEIRFTGLRPGEKLHEEVVTGCEAGVPTSVSKLRVLERTTIDGVGVEKALAQLRLAIDQQEADATLSALCSMVPEHVAPLSGRLHESQARLGATKRASRYPRVAIAG
;
A
#
# COMPACT_ATOMS: atom_id res chain seq x y z
N PHE A 1 6.23 7.55 7.07
CA PHE A 1 6.80 8.28 5.90
C PHE A 1 8.29 8.43 6.14
N MET A 2 9.09 8.48 5.07
CA MET A 2 10.54 8.57 5.14
C MET A 2 11.03 9.72 4.24
N THR A 3 12.10 10.40 4.62
CA THR A 3 12.72 11.40 3.76
C THR A 3 13.45 10.73 2.58
N ILE A 4 13.64 11.47 1.49
CA ILE A 4 14.35 10.95 0.31
C ILE A 4 15.78 10.53 0.66
N ALA A 5 16.49 11.36 1.44
CA ALA A 5 17.87 11.07 1.82
C ALA A 5 17.98 9.78 2.66
N GLU A 6 17.09 9.59 3.63
CA GLU A 6 17.03 8.35 4.42
C GLU A 6 16.74 7.13 3.54
N ALA A 7 15.77 7.23 2.63
CA ALA A 7 15.41 6.12 1.74
C ALA A 7 16.57 5.73 0.83
N VAL A 8 17.24 6.72 0.21
CA VAL A 8 18.40 6.48 -0.65
C VAL A 8 19.55 5.86 0.15
N GLN A 9 19.81 6.33 1.37
CA GLN A 9 20.84 5.75 2.24
C GLN A 9 20.56 4.27 2.54
N LEU A 10 19.30 3.91 2.83
CA LEU A 10 18.94 2.52 3.07
C LEU A 10 19.03 1.64 1.82
N VAL A 11 18.68 2.17 0.65
CA VAL A 11 18.86 1.45 -0.63
C VAL A 11 20.33 1.16 -0.90
N LEU A 12 21.21 2.15 -0.69
CA LEU A 12 22.65 1.96 -0.84
C LEU A 12 23.22 1.00 0.21
N ALA A 13 22.72 1.06 1.44
CA ALA A 13 23.10 0.11 2.49
C ALA A 13 22.70 -1.33 2.13
N ALA A 14 21.49 -1.53 1.61
CA ALA A 14 21.02 -2.84 1.15
C ALA A 14 21.88 -3.43 0.03
N ALA A 15 22.52 -2.60 -0.79
CA ALA A 15 23.40 -3.06 -1.87
C ALA A 15 24.77 -3.59 -1.38
N ILE A 16 25.19 -3.22 -0.17
CA ILE A 16 26.52 -3.55 0.36
C ILE A 16 26.50 -4.55 1.51
N VAL A 17 25.38 -4.67 2.24
CA VAL A 17 25.30 -5.57 3.39
C VAL A 17 25.12 -7.03 2.96
N PRO A 18 25.96 -7.97 3.47
CA PRO A 18 25.89 -9.38 3.07
C PRO A 18 24.53 -10.03 3.33
N GLU A 19 23.83 -9.61 4.40
CA GLU A 19 22.52 -10.15 4.79
C GLU A 19 21.44 -9.89 3.74
N ALA A 20 21.58 -8.83 2.94
CA ALA A 20 20.66 -8.44 1.89
C ALA A 20 20.98 -9.07 0.52
N ALA A 21 22.16 -9.68 0.37
CA ALA A 21 22.63 -10.17 -0.92
C ALA A 21 21.68 -11.26 -1.49
N ASN A 22 21.17 -11.04 -2.71
CA ASN A 22 20.20 -11.92 -3.39
C ASN A 22 18.88 -12.12 -2.62
N ARG A 23 18.47 -11.12 -1.81
CA ARG A 23 17.23 -11.16 -1.04
C ARG A 23 16.34 -9.96 -1.35
N ILE A 24 15.04 -10.13 -1.13
CA ILE A 24 14.09 -9.04 -1.15
C ILE A 24 14.24 -8.28 0.16
N CYS A 25 14.43 -6.97 0.07
CA CYS A 25 14.59 -6.11 1.22
C CYS A 25 13.39 -5.18 1.38
N MET A 26 13.00 -4.96 2.63
CA MET A 26 11.94 -4.06 3.01
C MET A 26 12.49 -2.96 3.90
N LEU A 27 12.10 -1.72 3.62
CA LEU A 27 12.46 -0.55 4.42
C LEU A 27 11.38 -0.32 5.47
N GLU A 28 11.79 -0.21 6.74
CA GLU A 28 10.85 0.13 7.81
C GLU A 28 10.52 1.64 7.78
N MET A 29 9.27 1.94 7.46
CA MET A 29 8.79 3.31 7.26
C MET A 29 8.38 4.03 8.55
N GLY A 30 8.53 3.37 9.71
CA GLY A 30 8.12 3.85 11.02
C GLY A 30 6.60 3.92 11.18
N GLU A 31 6.15 4.84 12.03
CA GLU A 31 4.73 5.02 12.34
C GLU A 31 3.94 5.52 11.12
N PRO A 32 2.72 5.00 10.87
CA PRO A 32 1.85 5.47 9.82
C PRO A 32 1.38 6.91 10.13
N VAL A 33 1.29 7.74 9.09
CA VAL A 33 0.83 9.13 9.21
C VAL A 33 -0.52 9.27 8.52
N ARG A 34 -1.50 9.85 9.22
CA ARG A 34 -2.83 10.12 8.66
C ARG A 34 -2.75 11.31 7.70
N ILE A 35 -3.28 11.14 6.49
CA ILE A 35 -3.30 12.20 5.45
C ILE A 35 -4.05 13.45 5.93
N LEU A 36 -5.14 13.30 6.68
CA LEU A 36 -5.86 14.44 7.27
C LEU A 36 -4.95 15.27 8.20
N GLN A 37 -4.18 14.60 9.06
CA GLN A 37 -3.26 15.27 9.98
C GLN A 37 -2.13 15.98 9.22
N LEU A 38 -1.62 15.36 8.15
CA LEU A 38 -0.65 16.01 7.26
C LEU A 38 -1.22 17.28 6.63
N ALA A 39 -2.43 17.21 6.06
CA ALA A 39 -3.08 18.37 5.45
C ALA A 39 -3.30 19.51 6.46
N GLU A 40 -3.82 19.21 7.65
CA GLU A 40 -3.98 20.23 8.70
C GLU A 40 -2.64 20.84 9.14
N ASN A 41 -1.59 20.03 9.22
CA ASN A 41 -0.26 20.52 9.57
C ASN A 41 0.31 21.45 8.50
N LEU A 42 0.12 21.15 7.22
CA LEU A 42 0.55 22.04 6.12
C LEU A 42 -0.17 23.39 6.16
N VAL A 43 -1.46 23.40 6.48
CA VAL A 43 -2.22 24.65 6.66
C VAL A 43 -1.67 25.46 7.85
N ARG A 44 -1.42 24.82 8.99
CA ARG A 44 -0.83 25.48 10.18
C ARG A 44 0.57 26.03 9.90
N LEU A 45 1.42 25.27 9.21
CA LEU A 45 2.77 25.71 8.82
C LEU A 45 2.76 26.92 7.88
N SER A 46 1.66 27.12 7.16
CA SER A 46 1.43 28.30 6.31
C SER A 46 0.90 29.51 7.10
N GLY A 47 0.77 29.42 8.43
CA GLY A 47 0.23 30.48 9.28
C GLY A 47 -1.30 30.60 9.28
N LEU A 48 -2.01 29.61 8.72
CA LEU A 48 -3.46 29.61 8.57
C LEU A 48 -4.13 28.62 9.53
N ARG A 49 -5.43 28.81 9.79
CA ARG A 49 -6.24 27.91 10.62
C ARG A 49 -6.98 26.89 9.75
N PRO A 50 -6.74 25.58 9.95
CA PRO A 50 -7.50 24.54 9.29
C PRO A 50 -9.00 24.68 9.56
N HIS A 51 -9.83 24.40 8.55
CA HIS A 51 -11.30 24.46 8.61
C HIS A 51 -11.89 25.86 8.82
N MET A 52 -11.06 26.91 8.86
CA MET A 52 -11.51 28.31 8.93
C MET A 52 -10.98 29.12 7.76
N ASP A 53 -9.65 29.20 7.62
CA ASP A 53 -9.01 29.96 6.56
C ASP A 53 -8.81 29.10 5.30
N VAL A 54 -8.71 27.78 5.48
CA VAL A 54 -8.65 26.76 4.41
C VAL A 54 -9.61 25.62 4.73
N GLU A 55 -10.56 25.38 3.84
CA GLU A 55 -11.53 24.27 3.94
C GLU A 55 -10.89 22.95 3.52
N ILE A 56 -11.11 21.87 4.29
CA ILE A 56 -10.70 20.51 3.93
C ILE A 56 -11.95 19.73 3.50
N ARG A 57 -11.99 19.32 2.23
CA ARG A 57 -13.09 18.54 1.65
C ARG A 57 -12.67 17.09 1.41
N PHE A 58 -13.53 16.16 1.81
CA PHE A 58 -13.33 14.73 1.55
C PHE A 58 -13.95 14.35 0.21
N THR A 59 -13.13 13.89 -0.73
CA THR A 59 -13.56 13.50 -2.09
C THR A 59 -13.84 12.01 -2.25
N GLY A 60 -13.64 11.22 -1.19
CA GLY A 60 -13.67 9.76 -1.27
C GLY A 60 -12.39 9.17 -1.88
N LEU A 61 -12.31 7.83 -1.88
CA LEU A 61 -11.22 7.08 -2.48
C LEU A 61 -11.45 6.91 -3.99
N ARG A 62 -10.38 7.00 -4.78
CA ARG A 62 -10.40 6.68 -6.20
C ARG A 62 -10.35 5.15 -6.41
N PRO A 63 -10.85 4.64 -7.55
CA PRO A 63 -10.74 3.22 -7.86
C PRO A 63 -9.29 2.73 -7.77
N GLY A 64 -9.07 1.69 -6.97
CA GLY A 64 -7.76 1.08 -6.75
C GLY A 64 -6.97 1.66 -5.56
N GLU A 65 -7.47 2.72 -4.92
CA GLU A 65 -6.82 3.26 -3.72
C GLU A 65 -7.14 2.45 -2.47
N LYS A 66 -6.14 2.31 -1.61
CA LYS A 66 -6.28 1.69 -0.29
C LYS A 66 -6.37 2.79 0.79
N LEU A 67 -7.20 2.57 1.81
CA LEU A 67 -7.23 3.44 2.99
C LEU A 67 -6.00 3.24 3.89
N HIS A 68 -5.46 2.02 3.88
CA HIS A 68 -4.26 1.62 4.61
C HIS A 68 -3.37 0.81 3.68
N GLU A 69 -2.09 1.15 3.61
CA GLU A 69 -1.09 0.33 2.96
C GLU A 69 -0.66 -0.80 3.89
N GLU A 70 -0.46 -1.99 3.33
CA GLU A 70 0.11 -3.13 4.04
C GLU A 70 1.63 -3.07 3.85
N VAL A 71 2.39 -2.97 4.95
CA VAL A 71 3.86 -3.01 4.88
C VAL A 71 4.35 -4.45 4.70
N VAL A 72 3.58 -5.42 5.19
CA VAL A 72 3.85 -6.85 5.10
C VAL A 72 2.53 -7.58 4.90
N THR A 73 2.42 -8.40 3.86
CA THR A 73 1.37 -9.42 3.75
C THR A 73 1.69 -10.48 4.81
N GLY A 74 0.73 -10.85 5.68
CA GLY A 74 0.93 -11.59 6.94
C GLY A 74 1.71 -12.93 6.91
N CYS A 75 2.22 -13.36 5.76
CA CYS A 75 3.10 -14.52 5.58
C CYS A 75 4.61 -14.19 5.55
N GLU A 76 5.01 -12.92 5.48
CA GLU A 76 6.43 -12.54 5.27
C GLU A 76 6.97 -11.65 6.40
N ALA A 77 7.09 -12.19 7.62
CA ALA A 77 7.75 -11.45 8.70
C ALA A 77 9.24 -11.23 8.36
N GLY A 78 9.61 -9.99 8.04
CA GLY A 78 10.98 -9.64 7.68
C GLY A 78 11.98 -9.87 8.81
N VAL A 79 13.11 -10.47 8.48
CA VAL A 79 14.23 -10.73 9.40
C VAL A 79 15.07 -9.45 9.57
N PRO A 80 15.47 -9.08 10.80
CA PRO A 80 16.33 -7.93 11.02
C PRO A 80 17.72 -8.11 10.39
N THR A 81 18.31 -6.99 9.94
CA THR A 81 19.72 -6.92 9.48
C THR A 81 20.56 -6.09 10.45
N SER A 82 21.88 -6.00 10.19
CA SER A 82 22.79 -5.09 10.88
C SER A 82 22.48 -3.60 10.65
N VAL A 83 21.70 -3.26 9.61
CA VAL A 83 21.28 -1.89 9.31
C VAL A 83 19.90 -1.63 9.91
N SER A 84 19.83 -0.59 10.75
CA SER A 84 18.59 -0.06 11.30
C SER A 84 17.59 0.26 10.19
N LYS A 85 16.31 -0.08 10.39
CA LYS A 85 15.21 0.07 9.41
C LYS A 85 15.35 -0.73 8.11
N LEU A 86 16.28 -1.69 8.02
CA LEU A 86 16.38 -2.62 6.89
C LEU A 86 16.01 -4.04 7.35
N ARG A 87 15.02 -4.63 6.68
CA ARG A 87 14.58 -6.00 6.89
C ARG A 87 14.75 -6.82 5.62
N VAL A 88 15.02 -8.11 5.79
CA VAL A 88 15.12 -9.07 4.68
C VAL A 88 13.92 -10.00 4.72
N LEU A 89 13.21 -10.11 3.61
CA LEU A 89 12.07 -11.01 3.48
C LEU A 89 12.57 -12.42 3.12
N GLU A 90 11.83 -13.43 3.57
CA GLU A 90 12.05 -14.80 3.13
C GLU A 90 11.63 -14.95 1.68
N ARG A 91 12.48 -15.61 0.89
CA ARG A 91 12.25 -15.76 -0.54
C ARG A 91 11.38 -16.98 -0.77
N THR A 92 10.24 -16.79 -1.43
CA THR A 92 9.56 -17.90 -2.09
C THR A 92 10.24 -18.15 -3.44
N THR A 93 10.62 -19.40 -3.71
CA THR A 93 11.19 -19.77 -5.01
C THR A 93 10.09 -19.79 -6.06
N ILE A 94 10.28 -19.04 -7.16
CA ILE A 94 9.36 -18.99 -8.28
C ILE A 94 9.98 -19.73 -9.47
N ASP A 95 9.19 -20.51 -10.20
CA ASP A 95 9.59 -21.13 -11.46
C ASP A 95 9.72 -20.08 -12.56
N GLY A 96 10.96 -19.84 -13.00
CA GLY A 96 11.25 -18.87 -14.07
C GLY A 96 10.58 -19.22 -15.40
N VAL A 97 10.39 -20.51 -15.71
CA VAL A 97 9.71 -20.93 -16.95
C VAL A 97 8.22 -20.58 -16.90
N GLY A 98 7.60 -20.74 -15.72
CA GLY A 98 6.24 -20.31 -15.46
C GLY A 98 6.07 -18.79 -15.64
N VAL A 99 7.00 -17.98 -15.13
CA VAL A 99 6.96 -16.51 -15.26
C VAL A 99 7.06 -16.07 -16.72
N GLU A 100 8.01 -16.61 -17.48
CA GLU A 100 8.16 -16.26 -18.91
C GLU A 100 6.90 -16.57 -19.72
N LYS A 101 6.28 -17.74 -19.48
CA LYS A 101 5.01 -18.10 -20.14
C LYS A 101 3.88 -17.15 -19.76
N ALA A 102 3.77 -16.78 -18.49
CA ALA A 102 2.73 -15.88 -18.03
C ALA A 102 2.91 -14.45 -18.58
N LEU A 103 4.16 -13.96 -18.66
CA LEU A 103 4.50 -12.69 -19.31
C LEU A 103 4.14 -12.69 -20.80
N ALA A 104 4.40 -13.80 -21.51
CA ALA A 104 4.02 -13.94 -22.91
C ALA A 104 2.49 -13.89 -23.10
N GLN A 105 1.72 -14.53 -22.23
CA GLN A 105 0.25 -14.48 -22.25
C GLN A 105 -0.27 -13.07 -21.96
N LEU A 106 0.30 -12.39 -20.96
CA LEU A 106 -0.06 -11.01 -20.64
C LEU A 106 0.22 -10.08 -21.82
N ARG A 107 1.38 -10.24 -22.49
CA ARG A 107 1.74 -9.46 -23.67
C ARG A 107 0.74 -9.64 -24.80
N LEU A 108 0.35 -10.87 -25.09
CA LEU A 108 -0.65 -11.17 -26.14
C LEU A 108 -2.00 -10.51 -25.85
N ALA A 109 -2.46 -10.52 -24.59
CA ALA A 109 -3.71 -9.88 -24.19
C ALA A 109 -3.67 -8.34 -24.32
N ILE A 110 -2.52 -7.73 -23.97
CA ILE A 110 -2.29 -6.29 -24.12
C ILE A 110 -2.28 -5.89 -25.59
N ASP A 111 -1.57 -6.64 -26.45
CA ASP A 111 -1.46 -6.35 -27.88
C ASP A 111 -2.82 -6.49 -28.59
N GLN A 112 -3.72 -7.33 -28.08
CA GLN A 112 -5.10 -7.47 -28.57
C GLN A 112 -6.08 -6.45 -27.98
N GLN A 113 -5.62 -5.57 -27.08
CA GLN A 113 -6.43 -4.57 -26.37
C GLN A 113 -7.61 -5.16 -25.59
N GLU A 114 -7.50 -6.41 -25.13
CA GLU A 114 -8.54 -7.07 -24.34
C GLU A 114 -8.31 -6.82 -22.84
N ALA A 115 -9.03 -5.85 -22.29
CA ALA A 115 -8.86 -5.43 -20.88
C ALA A 115 -9.14 -6.57 -19.88
N ASP A 116 -10.20 -7.35 -20.09
CA ASP A 116 -10.56 -8.46 -19.21
C ASP A 116 -9.53 -9.59 -19.27
N ALA A 117 -9.04 -9.91 -20.47
CA ALA A 117 -7.98 -10.91 -20.66
C ALA A 117 -6.66 -10.45 -20.02
N THR A 118 -6.34 -9.16 -20.11
CA THR A 118 -5.16 -8.55 -19.50
C THR A 118 -5.23 -8.64 -17.97
N LEU A 119 -6.37 -8.28 -17.37
CA LEU A 119 -6.58 -8.40 -15.93
C LEU A 119 -6.57 -9.86 -15.46
N SER A 120 -7.16 -10.77 -16.23
CA SER A 120 -7.14 -12.20 -15.92
C SER A 120 -5.73 -12.77 -15.93
N ALA A 121 -4.92 -12.43 -16.95
CA ALA A 121 -3.52 -12.82 -17.04
C ALA A 121 -2.71 -12.26 -15.86
N LEU A 122 -2.90 -10.98 -15.49
CA LEU A 122 -2.25 -10.38 -14.32
C LEU A 122 -2.62 -11.09 -13.01
N CYS A 123 -3.91 -11.34 -12.77
CA CYS A 123 -4.40 -12.02 -11.57
C CYS A 123 -3.87 -13.46 -11.46
N SER A 124 -3.60 -14.14 -12.59
CA SER A 124 -2.97 -15.46 -12.57
C SER A 124 -1.50 -15.43 -12.12
N MET A 125 -0.80 -14.33 -12.37
CA MET A 125 0.59 -14.12 -11.94
C MET A 125 0.69 -13.65 -10.50
N VAL A 126 -0.30 -12.87 -10.05
CA VAL A 126 -0.34 -12.25 -8.72
C VAL A 126 -1.67 -12.66 -8.07
N PRO A 127 -1.78 -13.89 -7.53
CA PRO A 127 -3.04 -14.42 -6.99
C PRO A 127 -3.56 -13.64 -5.78
N GLU A 128 -2.69 -12.94 -5.07
CA GLU A 128 -3.03 -12.02 -3.98
C GLU A 128 -3.63 -10.68 -4.46
N HIS A 129 -3.69 -10.45 -5.78
CA HIS A 129 -4.30 -9.23 -6.32
C HIS A 129 -5.80 -9.18 -5.97
N VAL A 130 -6.15 -8.26 -5.07
CA VAL A 130 -7.54 -7.91 -4.79
C VAL A 130 -7.96 -6.84 -5.78
N ALA A 131 -8.93 -7.17 -6.64
CA ALA A 131 -9.52 -6.21 -7.56
C ALA A 131 -10.00 -4.96 -6.79
N PRO A 132 -9.87 -3.75 -7.37
CA PRO A 132 -10.36 -2.52 -6.76
C PRO A 132 -11.77 -2.73 -6.22
N LEU A 133 -12.05 -2.26 -5.01
CA LEU A 133 -13.36 -2.31 -4.38
C LEU A 133 -14.45 -1.82 -5.36
N SER A 134 -15.08 -2.76 -6.07
CA SER A 134 -16.19 -2.49 -6.98
C SER A 134 -17.41 -2.12 -6.13
N GLY A 135 -17.51 -0.85 -5.74
CA GLY A 135 -18.75 -0.17 -5.37
C GLY A 135 -19.65 -0.76 -4.27
N ARG A 136 -19.27 -1.85 -3.59
CA ARG A 136 -20.03 -2.42 -2.48
C ARG A 136 -19.25 -2.22 -1.19
N LEU A 137 -19.65 -1.17 -0.47
CA LEU A 137 -19.33 -0.98 0.95
C LEU A 137 -19.62 -2.29 1.69
N HIS A 138 -18.57 -3.03 2.04
CA HIS A 138 -18.70 -4.17 2.92
C HIS A 138 -18.64 -3.68 4.36
N GLU A 139 -19.81 -3.68 5.00
CA GLU A 139 -20.05 -3.57 6.44
C GLU A 139 -19.44 -4.72 7.28
N SER A 140 -18.49 -5.50 6.76
CA SER A 140 -18.07 -6.79 7.35
C SER A 140 -16.72 -6.81 8.07
N GLN A 141 -16.10 -5.66 8.35
CA GLN A 141 -14.95 -5.59 9.30
C GLN A 141 -15.32 -5.05 10.70
N ALA A 142 -16.58 -4.67 10.94
CA ALA A 142 -17.02 -4.13 12.23
C ALA A 142 -17.21 -5.19 13.35
N ARG A 143 -16.98 -6.49 13.10
CA ARG A 143 -17.31 -7.56 14.08
C ARG A 143 -16.13 -8.20 14.81
N LEU A 144 -14.88 -7.83 14.55
CA LEU A 144 -13.72 -8.42 15.25
C LEU A 144 -12.92 -7.45 16.13
N GLY A 145 -13.42 -6.24 16.38
CA GLY A 145 -12.77 -5.25 17.26
C GLY A 145 -13.70 -4.58 18.27
N ALA A 146 -14.85 -5.17 18.58
CA ALA A 146 -15.80 -4.60 19.53
C ALA A 146 -15.34 -4.77 20.99
N THR A 147 -14.33 -4.02 21.41
CA THR A 147 -14.24 -3.54 22.80
C THR A 147 -13.66 -2.12 22.86
N LYS A 148 -14.56 -1.18 23.18
CA LYS A 148 -14.35 0.14 23.81
C LYS A 148 -13.42 1.14 23.11
N ARG A 149 -14.01 2.01 22.28
CA ARG A 149 -14.17 3.46 22.56
C ARG A 149 -15.01 4.13 21.46
N ALA A 150 -16.07 4.82 21.88
CA ALA A 150 -16.99 5.53 21.02
C ALA A 150 -16.28 6.66 20.25
N SER A 151 -16.40 6.65 18.91
CA SER A 151 -15.99 7.76 18.05
C SER A 151 -17.22 8.44 17.48
N ARG A 152 -17.37 9.73 17.85
CA ARG A 152 -18.43 10.66 17.44
C ARG A 152 -18.18 11.16 16.02
N TYR A 153 -18.74 10.50 15.01
CA TYR A 153 -18.93 11.14 13.70
C TYR A 153 -20.39 10.99 13.25
N PRO A 154 -21.04 12.09 12.81
CA PRO A 154 -22.41 12.02 12.33
C PRO A 154 -22.46 11.28 10.99
N ARG A 155 -23.44 10.38 10.86
CA ARG A 155 -23.81 9.77 9.57
C ARG A 155 -24.39 10.87 8.68
N VAL A 156 -23.70 11.23 7.60
CA VAL A 156 -24.29 12.05 6.54
C VAL A 156 -25.08 11.12 5.62
N ALA A 157 -26.40 11.30 5.62
CA ALA A 157 -27.30 10.66 4.67
C ALA A 157 -27.08 11.28 3.28
N ILE A 158 -26.84 10.45 2.27
CA ILE A 158 -26.84 10.87 0.87
C ILE A 158 -28.31 10.92 0.43
N ALA A 159 -28.79 12.10 0.07
CA ALA A 159 -30.08 12.32 -0.57
C ALA A 159 -29.84 12.92 -1.96
N GLY A 160 -30.46 12.33 -2.98
CA GLY A 160 -30.61 12.87 -4.33
C GLY A 160 -29.55 12.41 -5.31
#